data_AF-A0A9D3ZGG9-F1
#
_entry.id   AF-A0A9D3ZGG9-F1
#
_cell.length_a   1.000
_cell.length_b   1.000
_cell.length_c   1.000
_cell.angle_alpha   90.00
_cell.angle_beta   90.00
_cell.angle_gamma   90.00
#
_symmetry.space_group_name_H-M   'P 1'
#
loop_
_entity.id
_entity.type
_entity.pdbx_description
1 polymer ?
#
loop_
_entity_poly.entity_id
_entity_poly.type
_entity_poly.pdbx_seq_one_letter_code
_entity_poly.pdbx_strand_id
1 'polypeptide(L)' 'MVKFLKPNKAVVFFQGHCAGRKAVIVKCFNEGTGDYPYGHYLIAGIKKYPSIFICRNSMDTIVVR' A
#
# COMPACT_ATOMS: atom_id res chain seq x y z
N MET A 1 1.79 -26.90 -2.81
CA MET A 1 0.95 -25.68 -2.70
C MET A 1 1.86 -24.46 -2.68
N VAL A 2 1.66 -23.48 -3.57
CA VAL A 2 2.60 -22.36 -3.75
C VAL A 2 2.16 -21.15 -2.91
N LYS A 3 3.10 -20.48 -2.22
CA LYS A 3 2.80 -19.29 -1.41
C LYS A 3 2.30 -18.15 -2.31
N PHE A 4 1.09 -17.67 -2.06
CA PHE A 4 0.45 -16.58 -2.82
C PHE A 4 1.02 -15.20 -2.46
N LEU A 5 1.37 -15.01 -1.19
CA LEU A 5 1.91 -13.76 -0.64
C LEU A 5 3.39 -13.63 -1.01
N LYS A 6 3.64 -12.94 -2.11
CA LYS A 6 4.96 -12.62 -2.65
C LYS A 6 5.12 -11.10 -2.75
N PRO A 7 6.35 -10.57 -2.81
CA PRO A 7 6.57 -9.16 -3.10
C PRO A 7 5.90 -8.77 -4.43
N ASN A 8 5.55 -7.49 -4.55
CA ASN A 8 4.83 -6.88 -5.68
C ASN A 8 3.37 -7.37 -5.86
N LYS A 9 2.79 -7.99 -4.83
CA LYS A 9 1.35 -8.26 -4.77
C LYS A 9 0.61 -7.11 -4.11
N ALA A 10 -0.57 -6.82 -4.66
CA ALA A 10 -1.47 -5.81 -4.12
C ALA A 10 -2.27 -6.37 -2.93
N VAL A 11 -2.44 -5.57 -1.90
CA VAL A 11 -3.13 -5.89 -0.64
C VAL A 11 -3.94 -4.66 -0.20
N VAL A 12 -4.98 -4.88 0.60
CA VAL A 12 -5.77 -3.81 1.24
C VAL A 12 -5.55 -3.87 2.76
N PHE A 13 -5.41 -2.72 3.39
CA PHE A 13 -5.35 -2.64 4.84
C PHE A 13 -6.75 -2.83 5.45
N PHE A 14 -6.85 -3.77 6.40
CA PHE A 14 -8.12 -4.03 7.11
C PHE A 14 -8.33 -3.11 8.31
N GLN A 15 -7.29 -2.81 9.09
CA GLN A 15 -7.39 -2.04 10.34
C GLN A 15 -6.21 -1.06 10.52
N GLY A 16 -6.36 -0.09 11.42
CA GLY A 16 -5.38 0.96 11.72
C GLY A 16 -5.57 2.26 10.92
N HIS A 17 -4.60 3.18 11.04
CA HIS A 17 -4.70 4.52 10.45
C HIS A 17 -4.90 4.52 8.92
N CYS A 18 -4.33 3.53 8.22
CA CYS A 18 -4.42 3.42 6.76
C CYS A 18 -5.47 2.40 6.28
N ALA A 19 -6.47 2.07 7.11
CA ALA A 19 -7.53 1.14 6.76
C ALA A 19 -8.29 1.56 5.47
N GLY A 20 -8.70 0.56 4.68
CA GLY A 20 -9.40 0.75 3.42
C GLY A 20 -8.53 1.23 2.26
N ARG A 21 -7.22 1.44 2.48
CA ARG A 21 -6.30 1.85 1.42
C ARG A 21 -5.59 0.67 0.78
N LYS A 22 -5.32 0.81 -0.52
CA LYS A 22 -4.59 -0.14 -1.34
C LYS A 22 -3.09 0.05 -1.12
N ALA A 23 -2.38 -1.07 -1.15
CA ALA A 23 -0.97 -1.11 -0.91
C ALA A 23 -0.30 -2.28 -1.64
N VAL A 24 1.02 -2.27 -1.66
CA VAL A 24 1.85 -3.30 -2.31
C VAL A 24 2.84 -3.85 -1.29
N ILE A 25 3.02 -5.17 -1.29
CA ILE A 25 4.03 -5.84 -0.47
C ILE A 25 5.42 -5.56 -1.06
N VAL A 26 6.32 -4.99 -0.27
CA VAL A 26 7.72 -4.73 -0.66
C VAL A 26 8.62 -5.87 -0.20
N LYS A 27 8.48 -6.30 1.06
CA LYS A 27 9.23 -7.43 1.63
C LYS A 27 8.32 -8.33 2.44
N CYS A 28 8.58 -9.64 2.35
CA CYS A 28 7.87 -10.66 3.11
C CYS A 28 8.77 -11.19 4.23
N PHE A 29 8.30 -11.15 5.47
CA PHE A 29 8.95 -11.76 6.63
C PHE A 29 8.08 -12.92 7.13
N ASN A 30 8.34 -14.12 6.63
CA ASN A 30 7.47 -15.28 6.91
C ASN A 30 7.77 -15.96 8.25
N GLU A 31 9.02 -15.91 8.69
CA GLU A 31 9.52 -16.62 9.88
C GLU A 31 9.65 -15.71 11.11
N GLY A 32 9.23 -14.44 10.97
CA GLY A 32 9.37 -13.42 12.00
C GLY A 32 10.71 -12.70 11.93
N THR A 33 10.83 -11.64 12.72
CA THR A 33 12.06 -10.88 12.97
C THR A 33 12.23 -10.80 14.48
N GLY A 34 13.42 -10.51 15.00
CA GLY A 34 13.65 -10.42 16.45
C GLY A 34 12.62 -9.54 17.18
N ASP A 35 12.13 -8.49 16.52
CA ASP A 35 11.13 -7.57 17.07
C ASP A 35 9.68 -8.11 17.04
N TYR A 36 9.38 -8.99 16.08
CA TYR A 36 8.03 -9.52 15.85
C TYR A 36 8.08 -11.03 15.59
N PRO A 37 7.63 -11.87 16.54
CA PRO A 37 7.70 -13.33 16.42
C PRO A 37 6.67 -13.91 15.43
N TYR A 38 5.83 -13.07 14.83
CA TYR A 38 4.82 -13.47 13.85
C TYR A 38 5.21 -13.05 12.43
N GLY A 39 4.68 -13.77 11.45
CA GLY A 39 4.85 -13.44 10.04
C GLY A 39 4.24 -12.08 9.72
N HIS A 40 5.04 -11.16 9.19
CA HIS A 40 4.62 -9.81 8.86
C HIS A 40 5.18 -9.39 7.51
N TYR A 41 4.65 -8.29 6.97
CA TYR A 41 4.99 -7.79 5.65
C TYR A 41 5.33 -6.31 5.75
N LEU A 42 6.42 -5.92 5.09
CA LEU A 42 6.67 -4.51 4.83
C LEU A 42 5.85 -4.10 3.62
N ILE A 43 4.99 -3.11 3.83
CA ILE A 43 3.99 -2.69 2.85
C ILE A 43 4.17 -1.21 2.53
N ALA A 44 4.16 -0.86 1.25
CA ALA A 44 4.09 0.52 0.78
C ALA A 44 2.68 0.79 0.27
N GLY A 45 2.02 1.81 0.81
CA GLY A 45 0.63 2.16 0.47
C GLY A 45 0.47 3.63 0.13
N ILE A 46 -0.65 3.95 -0.51
CA ILE A 46 -1.00 5.34 -0.83
C ILE A 46 -1.79 5.92 0.35
N LYS A 47 -1.35 7.06 0.89
CA LYS A 47 -2.08 7.77 1.95
C LYS A 47 -3.24 8.57 1.34
N LYS A 48 -2.95 9.62 0.58
CA LYS A 48 -4.00 10.38 -0.11
C LYS A 48 -4.08 9.88 -1.55
N TYR A 49 -5.26 9.43 -1.99
CA TYR A 49 -5.45 9.10 -3.39
C TYR A 49 -5.44 10.38 -4.23
N PRO A 50 -4.89 10.33 -5.45
CA PRO A 50 -5.01 11.43 -6.38
C PRO A 50 -6.49 11.71 -6.64
N SER A 51 -6.83 13.00 -6.67
CA SER A 51 -8.21 13.41 -6.94
C SER A 51 -8.50 13.28 -8.44
N ILE A 52 -9.77 13.11 -8.80
CA ILE A 52 -10.18 13.09 -10.21
C ILE A 52 -9.87 14.46 -10.84
N PHE A 53 -9.19 14.44 -11.99
CA PHE A 53 -8.89 15.63 -12.77
C PHE A 53 -9.90 15.81 -13.91
N ILE A 54 -10.15 17.07 -14.27
CA ILE A 54 -11.03 17.46 -15.37
C ILE A 54 -10.16 18.27 -16.35
N CYS A 55 -10.32 18.06 -17.66
CA CYS A 55 -9.51 18.71 -18.70
C CYS A 55 -9.57 20.24 -18.69
N ARG A 56 -10.51 20.85 -17.96
CA ARG A 56 -10.66 22.31 -17.80
C ARG A 56 -9.70 22.92 -16.78
N ASN A 57 -9.06 22.10 -15.95
CA ASN A 57 -8.19 22.60 -14.88
C ASN A 57 -6.87 23.13 -15.45
N SER A 58 -6.33 24.19 -14.84
CA SER A 58 -4.97 24.63 -15.15
C SER A 58 -3.96 23.57 -14.71
N MET A 59 -2.78 23.57 -15.33
CA MET A 59 -1.68 22.67 -15.00
C MET A 59 -1.31 22.73 -13.51
N ASP A 60 -1.26 23.93 -12.93
CA ASP A 60 -0.91 24.13 -11.52
C ASP A 60 -1.92 23.45 -10.58
N THR A 61 -3.20 23.47 -10.97
CA THR A 61 -4.27 22.82 -10.19
C THR A 61 -4.22 21.30 -10.31
N ILE A 62 -3.71 20.78 -11.43
CA ILE A 62 -3.57 19.34 -11.67
C ILE A 62 -2.40 18.78 -10.86
N VAL A 63 -1.25 19.47 -10.83
CA VAL A 63 -0.04 19.00 -10.13
C VAL A 63 -0.22 18.95 -8.60
N VAL A 64 -1.01 19.87 -8.04
CA VAL A 64 -1.26 19.95 -6.59
C VAL A 64 -2.28 18.90 -6.10
N ARG A 65 -3.07 18.29 -7.00
CA ARG A 65 -4.23 17.45 -6.66
C ARG A 65 -3.96 15.95 -6.67
#